data_AF-A0A1I7F132-F1
#
_entry.id   AF-A0A1I7F132-F1
#
_cell.length_a   1.000
_cell.length_b   1.000
_cell.length_c   1.000
_cell.angle_alpha   90.00
_cell.angle_beta   90.00
_cell.angle_gamma   90.00
#
_symmetry.space_group_name_H-M   'P 1'
#
loop_
_entity.id
_entity.type
_entity.pdbx_description
1 polymer ?
#
loop_
_entity_poly.entity_id
_entity_poly.type
_entity_poly.pdbx_seq_one_letter_code
_entity_poly.pdbx_strand_id
1 'polypeptide(L)' 'MLEVLLKEYEQSFGEPFPLQELEGMREYEVLNILYDCILNAHPFDGNTHVKTRITNAPGQN' A
#
# COMPACT_ATOMS: atom_id res chain seq x y z
N MET A 1 9.81 5.41 -8.37
CA MET A 1 8.66 4.47 -8.46
C MET A 1 7.69 4.71 -7.30
N LEU A 2 8.16 4.79 -6.05
CA LEU A 2 7.34 5.15 -4.87
C LEU A 2 6.58 6.49 -5.03
N GLU A 3 7.24 7.53 -5.56
CA GLU A 3 6.61 8.85 -5.78
C GLU A 3 5.39 8.82 -6.70
N VAL A 4 5.36 7.92 -7.69
CA VAL A 4 4.23 7.77 -8.61
C VAL A 4 3.02 7.20 -7.86
N LEU A 5 3.25 6.17 -7.04
CA LEU A 5 2.21 5.55 -6.24
C LEU A 5 1.67 6.50 -5.16
N LEU A 6 2.54 7.29 -4.52
CA LEU A 6 2.11 8.31 -3.56
C LEU A 6 1.21 9.36 -4.22
N LYS A 7 1.58 9.80 -5.43
CA LYS A 7 0.76 10.74 -6.19
C LYS A 7 -0.58 10.12 -6.62
N GLU A 8 -0.60 8.87 -7.06
CA GLU A 8 -1.86 8.19 -7.40
C GLU A 8 -2.77 8.00 -6.19
N TYR A 9 -2.20 7.67 -5.02
CA TYR A 9 -2.96 7.60 -3.78
C TYR A 9 -3.61 8.95 -3.45
N GLU A 10 -2.84 10.05 -3.49
CA GLU A 10 -3.36 11.40 -3.23
C GLU A 10 -4.43 11.81 -4.24
N GLN A 11 -4.28 11.45 -5.52
CA GLN A 11 -5.31 11.68 -6.53
C GLN A 11 -6.59 10.86 -6.30
N SER A 12 -6.46 9.65 -5.76
CA SER A 12 -7.59 8.73 -5.56
C SER A 12 -8.39 9.08 -4.30
N PHE A 13 -7.72 9.49 -3.23
CA PHE A 13 -8.33 9.70 -1.92
C PHE A 13 -8.42 11.17 -1.50
N GLY A 14 -7.72 12.08 -2.19
CA GLY A 14 -7.72 13.51 -1.88
C GLY A 14 -6.87 13.89 -0.67
N GLU A 15 -6.11 12.94 -0.12
CA GLU A 15 -5.24 13.12 1.04
C GLU A 15 -3.89 12.41 0.84
N PRO A 16 -2.79 12.93 1.42
CA PRO A 16 -1.48 12.32 1.29
C PRO A 16 -1.41 11.00 2.07
N PHE A 17 -0.66 10.03 1.54
CA PHE A 17 -0.44 8.75 2.21
C PHE A 17 0.35 8.95 3.53
N PRO A 18 -0.11 8.41 4.66
CA PRO A 18 0.45 8.70 5.98
C PRO A 18 1.71 7.87 6.27
N LEU A 19 2.82 8.19 5.58
CA LEU A 19 4.12 7.53 5.76
C LEU A 19 4.62 7.56 7.21
N GLN A 20 4.25 8.59 7.97
CA GLN A 20 4.62 8.76 9.38
C GLN A 20 4.06 7.64 10.28
N GLU A 21 2.88 7.09 9.94
CA GLU A 21 2.30 5.98 10.71
C GLU A 21 2.98 4.64 10.42
N LEU A 22 3.82 4.60 9.38
CA LEU A 22 4.56 3.41 8.95
C LEU A 22 6.06 3.54 9.27
N GLU A 23 6.44 4.51 10.11
CA GLU A 23 7.83 4.67 10.55
C GLU A 23 8.30 3.39 11.28
N GLY A 24 9.39 2.79 10.78
CA GLY A 24 9.91 1.52 11.27
C GLY A 24 9.47 0.28 10.49
N MET A 25 8.52 0.41 9.55
CA MET A 25 8.26 -0.64 8.57
C MET A 25 9.32 -0.67 7.47
N ARG A 26 9.53 -1.85 6.86
CA ARG A 26 10.43 -1.96 5.72
C ARG A 26 9.78 -1.33 4.49
N GLU A 27 10.59 -0.76 3.62
CA GLU A 27 10.13 -0.08 2.39
C GLU A 27 9.16 -0.94 1.56
N TYR A 28 9.43 -2.24 1.43
CA TYR A 28 8.56 -3.14 0.67
C TYR A 28 7.20 -3.39 1.35
N GLU A 29 7.11 -3.27 2.67
CA GLU A 29 5.85 -3.40 3.43
C GLU A 29 5.00 -2.16 3.19
N VAL A 30 5.62 -0.98 3.23
CA VAL A 30 5.00 0.29 2.88
C VAL A 30 4.47 0.28 1.44
N LEU A 31 5.28 -0.21 0.49
CA LEU A 31 4.88 -0.34 -0.91
C LEU A 31 3.69 -1.28 -1.09
N ASN A 32 3.65 -2.42 -0.37
CA ASN A 32 2.53 -3.35 -0.44
C ASN A 32 1.23 -2.73 0.09
N ILE A 33 1.30 -1.98 1.20
CA ILE A 33 0.14 -1.27 1.76
C ILE A 33 -0.37 -0.23 0.77
N LEU A 34 0.54 0.61 0.26
CA LEU A 34 0.21 1.65 -0.71
C LEU A 34 -0.44 1.07 -1.97
N TYR A 35 0.09 -0.04 -2.47
CA TYR A 35 -0.45 -0.73 -3.63
C TYR A 35 -1.83 -1.34 -3.36
N ASP A 36 -2.04 -1.95 -2.19
CA ASP A 36 -3.33 -2.52 -1.78
C ASP A 36 -4.41 -1.43 -1.63
N CYS A 37 -4.05 -0.27 -1.07
CA CYS A 37 -4.97 0.86 -0.97
C CYS A 37 -5.46 1.33 -2.35
N ILE A 38 -4.54 1.54 -3.29
CA ILE A 38 -4.87 1.98 -4.66
C ILE A 38 -5.70 0.91 -5.38
N LEU A 39 -5.28 -0.36 -5.32
CA LEU A 39 -5.94 -1.46 -6.02
C LEU A 39 -7.38 -1.70 -5.54
N ASN A 40 -7.61 -1.58 -4.24
CA ASN A 40 -8.93 -1.81 -3.64
C ASN A 40 -9.77 -0.53 -3.49
N ALA A 41 -9.25 0.63 -3.92
CA ALA A 41 -9.86 1.94 -3.70
C ALA A 41 -10.26 2.18 -2.23
N HIS A 42 -9.42 1.72 -1.30
CA HIS A 42 -9.61 1.83 0.15
C HIS A 42 -8.49 2.69 0.73
N PRO A 43 -8.79 3.87 1.33
CA PRO A 43 -7.77 4.66 2.01
C PRO A 43 -7.14 3.87 3.17
N PHE A 44 -5.91 4.21 3.51
CA PHE A 44 -5.22 3.66 4.67
C PHE A 44 -5.99 3.96 5.96
N ASP A 45 -6.29 2.94 6.76
CA ASP A 45 -7.10 3.08 7.98
C ASP A 45 -6.34 2.76 9.28
N GLY A 46 -5.02 2.54 9.24
CA GLY A 46 -4.18 2.18 10.40
C GLY A 46 -4.45 0.77 10.97
N ASN A 47 -5.65 0.23 10.75
CA ASN A 47 -6.05 -1.16 10.98
C ASN A 47 -5.91 -2.02 9.73
N THR A 48 -5.28 -1.50 8.68
CA THR A 48 -4.92 -2.24 7.47
C THR A 48 -3.90 -3.30 7.87
N HIS A 49 -4.39 -4.39 8.46
CA HIS A 49 -3.63 -5.60 8.65
C HIS A 49 -3.12 -5.92 7.26
N VAL A 50 -1.80 -5.83 7.09
CA VAL A 50 -1.10 -6.47 5.98
C VAL A 50 -1.37 -7.96 6.14
N LYS A 51 -2.56 -8.40 5.73
CA LYS A 51 -2.79 -9.75 5.28
C LYS A 51 -1.87 -9.81 4.09
N THR A 52 -0.66 -10.32 4.32
CA THR A 52 0.30 -10.67 3.29
C THR A 52 -0.42 -11.68 2.41
N ARG A 53 -1.24 -11.18 1.48
CA ARG A 53 -1.89 -11.93 0.43
C ARG A 53 -0.89 -12.04 -0.71
N ILE A 54 0.34 -12.44 -0.37
CA ILE A 54 1.20 -13.15 -1.31
C ILE A 54 0.68 -14.59 -1.31
N THR A 55 -0.56 -14.78 -1.72
CA THR A 55 -1.12 -16.11 -1.98
C THR A 55 -1.20 -16.22 -3.49
N ASN A 56 -0.18 -16.88 -4.05
CA ASN A 56 0.00 -17.25 -5.45
C ASN A 56 0.53 -16.16 -6.38
N ALA A 57 1.86 -16.08 -6.48
CA ALA A 57 2.46 -15.86 -7.79
C ALA A 57 2.02 -17.03 -8.70
N PRO A 58 1.43 -16.77 -9.89
CA PRO A 58 1.03 -17.84 -10.80
C PRO A 58 2.28 -18.40 -11.46
N GLY A 59 2.80 -19.53 -10.95
CA GLY A 59 4.01 -20.13 -11.53
C GLY A 59 4.65 -21.31 -10.80
N GLN A 60 3.93 -22.04 -9.94
CA GLN A 60 4.41 -23.33 -9.42
C GLN A 60 3.32 -24.39 -9.61
N ASN A 61 3.29 -24.98 -10.81
CA ASN A 61 2.91 -26.36 -11.09
C ASN A 61 3.58 -26.79 -12.38
#